data_AF-A0A0S8AD73-F1
#
_entry.id   AF-A0A0S8AD73-F1
#
_cell.length_a   1.000
_cell.length_b   1.000
_cell.length_c   1.000
_cell.angle_alpha   90.00
_cell.angle_beta   90.00
_cell.angle_gamma   90.00
#
_symmetry.space_group_name_H-M   'P 1'
#
loop_
_entity.id
_entity.type
_entity.pdbx_description
1 polymer ?
#
loop_
_entity_poly.entity_id
_entity_poly.type
_entity_poly.pdbx_seq_one_letter_code
_entity_poly.pdbx_strand_id
1 'polypeptide(L)'
;MKKEYEVKMSNIIRFSKGVLYAALVLFLAGTLSNCGGGSSSGPAQVQAPKALIQDFIAKHKTMVDDSLVNFYVAEEQPTVAAAVKRAIDEKKASGELEKLQNATFDFSNLQIAVVGEKEAYINDEPKKVIQISVSGSYDMKLESGSKTITADDTIILEMVKNNWKVTEKISPWS
;
A
#
# COMPACT_ATOMS: atom_id res chain seq x y z
N MET A 1 27.75 -3.07 -33.88
CA MET A 1 26.62 -4.01 -33.78
C MET A 1 26.12 -4.00 -32.33
N LYS A 2 24.96 -3.40 -32.07
CA LYS A 2 24.29 -3.41 -30.76
C LYS A 2 23.58 -4.75 -30.59
N LYS A 3 23.81 -5.44 -29.47
CA LYS A 3 22.96 -6.56 -29.05
C LYS A 3 21.94 -6.01 -28.07
N GLU A 4 20.68 -5.97 -28.49
CA GLU A 4 19.53 -5.79 -27.60
C GLU A 4 19.37 -7.06 -26.78
N TYR A 5 19.30 -6.92 -25.45
CA TYR A 5 18.88 -7.98 -24.56
C TYR A 5 17.43 -7.67 -24.16
N GLU A 6 16.49 -8.36 -24.79
CA GLU A 6 15.14 -8.52 -24.26
C GLU A 6 15.23 -9.28 -22.93
N VAL A 7 14.95 -8.61 -21.82
CA VAL A 7 14.67 -9.29 -20.56
C VAL A 7 13.19 -9.68 -20.58
N LYS A 8 12.92 -10.94 -20.93
CA LYS A 8 11.61 -11.57 -20.75
C LYS A 8 11.35 -11.82 -19.27
N MET A 9 10.43 -11.06 -18.67
CA MET A 9 9.84 -11.39 -17.36
C MET A 9 8.77 -12.49 -17.54
N SER A 10 9.03 -13.66 -16.98
CA SER A 10 8.05 -14.73 -16.66
C SER A 10 8.50 -15.32 -15.32
N ASN A 11 7.71 -15.56 -14.27
CA ASN A 11 6.29 -15.84 -14.14
C ASN A 11 5.80 -15.25 -12.81
N ILE A 12 4.68 -14.51 -12.82
CA ILE A 12 3.86 -14.33 -11.62
C ILE A 12 2.68 -15.29 -11.77
N ILE A 13 2.57 -16.21 -10.82
CA ILE A 13 1.51 -17.22 -10.77
C ILE A 13 0.17 -16.48 -10.61
N ARG A 14 -0.64 -16.52 -11.66
CA ARG A 14 -2.03 -16.04 -11.69
C ARG A 14 -2.93 -17.11 -11.08
N PHE A 15 -3.70 -16.76 -10.05
CA PHE A 15 -4.97 -17.44 -9.77
C PHE A 15 -6.12 -16.51 -10.14
N SER A 16 -6.63 -16.72 -11.35
CA SER A 16 -7.88 -16.17 -11.85
C SER A 16 -8.90 -17.29 -12.00
N LYS A 17 -10.15 -17.04 -11.56
CA LYS A 17 -11.46 -17.53 -12.05
C LYS A 17 -12.44 -17.44 -10.87
N GLY A 18 -13.66 -16.90 -10.95
CA GLY A 18 -14.45 -16.32 -12.04
C GLY A 18 -15.81 -15.88 -11.45
N VAL A 19 -16.29 -14.68 -11.81
CA VAL A 19 -17.51 -14.40 -12.60
C VAL A 19 -18.81 -15.10 -12.16
N LEU A 20 -19.83 -14.35 -11.67
CA LEU A 20 -21.13 -14.07 -12.34
C LEU A 20 -22.30 -13.73 -11.37
N TYR A 21 -23.04 -12.70 -11.80
CA TYR A 21 -24.47 -12.36 -11.60
C TYR A 21 -25.01 -11.63 -10.34
N ALA A 22 -25.29 -10.34 -10.57
CA ALA A 22 -26.58 -9.63 -10.46
C ALA A 22 -27.67 -10.10 -9.47
N ALA A 23 -28.12 -9.17 -8.61
CA ALA A 23 -29.53 -8.80 -8.49
C ALA A 23 -29.69 -7.44 -7.79
N LEU A 24 -30.29 -6.50 -8.51
CA LEU A 24 -30.83 -5.22 -8.04
C LEU A 24 -32.19 -5.51 -7.38
N VAL A 25 -32.41 -5.10 -6.12
CA VAL A 25 -33.77 -4.96 -5.57
C VAL A 25 -33.88 -3.64 -4.82
N LEU A 26 -34.70 -2.76 -5.41
CA LEU A 26 -35.26 -1.55 -4.85
C LEU A 26 -36.10 -1.88 -3.60
N PHE A 27 -35.88 -1.16 -2.51
CA PHE A 27 -36.96 -0.86 -1.56
C PHE A 27 -37.01 0.65 -1.33
N LEU A 28 -38.05 1.25 -1.92
CA LEU A 28 -38.43 2.64 -1.78
C LEU A 28 -39.40 2.79 -0.60
N ALA A 29 -39.15 3.85 0.16
CA ALA A 29 -40.11 4.69 0.88
C ALA A 29 -40.83 4.12 2.12
N GLY A 30 -40.47 4.73 3.26
CA GLY A 30 -41.40 5.67 3.88
C GLY A 30 -41.62 5.51 5.38
N THR A 31 -41.01 6.39 6.18
CA THR A 31 -41.69 7.07 7.30
C THR A 31 -41.03 8.43 7.58
N LEU A 32 -41.80 9.46 7.21
CA LEU A 32 -42.06 10.73 7.91
C LEU A 32 -41.01 11.26 8.91
N SER A 33 -40.52 12.46 8.57
CA SER A 33 -40.35 13.64 9.42
C SER A 33 -40.30 13.43 10.94
N ASN A 34 -39.08 13.46 11.47
CA ASN A 34 -38.83 14.09 12.77
C ASN A 34 -37.66 15.07 12.62
N CYS A 35 -37.96 16.36 12.67
CA CYS A 35 -36.96 17.40 12.94
C CYS A 35 -36.45 17.19 14.36
N GLY A 36 -35.35 16.45 14.49
CA GLY A 36 -34.54 16.39 15.69
C GLY A 36 -33.10 16.55 15.26
N GLY A 37 -32.52 17.72 15.53
CA GLY A 37 -31.08 17.92 15.41
C GLY A 37 -30.36 16.91 16.29
N GLY A 38 -29.91 15.84 15.67
CA GLY A 38 -29.03 14.85 16.26
C GLY A 38 -27.87 14.71 15.31
N SER A 39 -26.71 15.23 15.69
CA SER A 39 -25.44 14.85 15.08
C SER A 39 -25.40 13.32 15.02
N SER A 40 -25.60 12.77 13.82
CA SER A 40 -25.38 11.37 13.55
C SER A 40 -23.87 11.16 13.55
N SER A 41 -23.28 11.08 14.74
CA SER A 41 -21.97 10.48 14.93
C SER A 41 -22.13 8.97 14.72
N GLY A 42 -22.33 8.58 13.46
CA GLY A 42 -21.86 7.27 13.01
C GLY A 42 -20.36 7.18 13.34
N PRO A 43 -19.82 5.98 13.59
CA PRO A 43 -18.40 5.85 13.85
C PRO A 43 -17.64 6.54 12.71
N ALA A 44 -16.74 7.47 13.06
CA ALA A 44 -15.92 8.15 12.08
C ALA A 44 -15.16 7.09 11.29
N GLN A 45 -15.44 7.00 9.99
CA GLN A 45 -14.71 6.08 9.10
C GLN A 45 -13.22 6.41 9.18
N VAL A 46 -12.37 5.39 9.29
CA VAL A 46 -10.93 5.62 9.24
C VAL A 46 -10.58 6.19 7.89
N GLN A 47 -9.88 7.32 7.91
CA GLN A 47 -9.31 7.90 6.71
C GLN A 47 -7.97 7.25 6.40
N ALA A 48 -7.69 7.02 5.12
CA ALA A 48 -6.40 6.50 4.68
C ALA A 48 -5.29 7.46 5.14
N PRO A 49 -4.23 6.97 5.81
CA PRO A 49 -3.09 7.80 6.18
C PRO A 49 -2.22 8.08 4.93
N LYS A 50 -2.70 8.96 4.04
CA LYS A 50 -2.13 9.17 2.69
C LYS A 50 -0.63 9.47 2.69
N ALA A 51 -0.16 10.36 3.56
CA ALA A 51 1.26 10.72 3.65
C ALA A 51 2.12 9.51 4.05
N LEU A 52 1.65 8.68 4.97
CA LEU A 52 2.32 7.44 5.36
C LEU A 52 2.40 6.47 4.19
N ILE A 53 1.31 6.27 3.45
CA ILE A 53 1.29 5.37 2.28
C ILE A 53 2.20 5.89 1.16
N GLN A 54 2.21 7.20 0.89
CA GLN A 54 3.08 7.79 -0.12
C GLN A 54 4.56 7.66 0.24
N ASP A 55 4.93 7.92 1.50
CA ASP A 55 6.31 7.77 1.98
C ASP A 55 6.74 6.29 1.97
N PHE A 56 5.84 5.39 2.37
CA PHE A 56 6.04 3.95 2.25
C PHE A 56 6.31 3.55 0.79
N ILE A 57 5.47 3.96 -0.16
CA ILE A 57 5.64 3.65 -1.59
C ILE A 57 6.98 4.17 -2.12
N ALA A 58 7.36 5.40 -1.76
CA ALA A 58 8.63 5.99 -2.20
C ALA A 58 9.84 5.15 -1.72
N LYS A 59 9.88 4.83 -0.42
CA LYS A 59 10.97 4.05 0.19
C LYS A 59 10.96 2.59 -0.26
N HIS A 60 9.79 1.98 -0.36
CA HIS A 60 9.63 0.60 -0.83
C HIS A 60 9.95 0.47 -2.33
N LYS A 61 9.68 1.50 -3.14
CA LYS A 61 10.02 1.46 -4.57
C LYS A 61 11.53 1.47 -4.82
N THR A 62 12.27 2.24 -4.03
CA THR A 62 13.72 2.39 -4.19
C THR A 62 14.49 1.34 -3.39
N MET A 63 14.01 0.92 -2.22
CA MET A 63 14.72 0.02 -1.30
C MET A 63 16.17 0.50 -1.07
N VAL A 64 16.36 1.80 -0.82
CA VAL A 64 17.68 2.43 -0.56
C VAL A 64 17.76 3.18 0.78
N ASP A 65 16.70 3.09 1.57
CA ASP A 65 16.55 3.79 2.84
C ASP A 65 16.19 2.79 3.95
N ASP A 66 17.11 2.63 4.90
CA ASP A 66 16.96 1.70 6.03
C ASP A 66 15.73 2.03 6.90
N SER A 67 15.25 3.28 6.89
CA SER A 67 14.05 3.67 7.63
C SER A 67 12.77 3.06 7.06
N LEU A 68 12.80 2.43 5.87
CA LEU A 68 11.69 1.62 5.38
C LEU A 68 11.28 0.54 6.39
N VAL A 69 12.25 -0.02 7.12
CA VAL A 69 12.01 -1.04 8.15
C VAL A 69 11.02 -0.54 9.21
N ASN A 70 11.04 0.76 9.53
CA ASN A 70 10.18 1.34 10.55
C ASN A 70 8.69 1.38 10.15
N PHE A 71 8.36 1.18 8.87
CA PHE A 71 6.97 1.06 8.44
C PHE A 71 6.36 -0.27 8.87
N TYR A 72 7.17 -1.31 9.04
CA TYR A 72 6.68 -2.66 9.28
C TYR A 72 6.45 -2.96 10.76
N VAL A 73 5.54 -3.89 11.03
CA VAL A 73 5.36 -4.51 12.36
C VAL A 73 6.65 -5.18 12.84
N ALA A 74 6.86 -5.23 14.16
CA ALA A 74 8.14 -5.59 14.76
C ALA A 74 8.62 -6.99 14.34
N GLU A 75 7.69 -7.92 14.14
CA GLU A 75 7.94 -9.31 13.76
C GLU A 75 8.46 -9.44 12.32
N GLU A 76 8.20 -8.44 11.46
CA GLU A 76 8.62 -8.42 10.05
C GLU A 76 9.92 -7.62 9.84
N GLN A 77 10.25 -6.70 10.76
CA GLN A 77 11.41 -5.82 10.64
C GLN A 77 12.75 -6.55 10.36
N PRO A 78 13.09 -7.68 11.00
CA PRO A 78 14.36 -8.35 10.71
C PRO A 78 14.48 -8.84 9.26
N THR A 79 13.37 -9.32 8.70
CA THR A 79 13.34 -9.82 7.32
C THR A 79 13.44 -8.66 6.33
N VAL A 80 12.68 -7.59 6.59
CA VAL A 80 12.73 -6.36 5.77
C VAL A 80 14.10 -5.71 5.83
N ALA A 81 14.72 -5.61 7.00
CA ALA A 81 16.06 -5.06 7.17
C ALA A 81 17.11 -5.82 6.36
N ALA A 82 17.06 -7.15 6.36
CA ALA A 82 17.94 -7.98 5.54
C ALA A 82 17.72 -7.74 4.03
N ALA A 83 16.46 -7.60 3.60
CA ALA A 83 16.11 -7.32 2.21
C ALA A 83 16.58 -5.93 1.77
N VAL A 84 16.37 -4.90 2.58
CA VAL A 84 16.81 -3.52 2.33
C VAL A 84 18.33 -3.46 2.26
N LYS A 85 19.04 -4.06 3.22
CA LYS A 85 20.50 -4.11 3.22
C LYS A 85 21.04 -4.73 1.93
N ARG A 86 20.51 -5.90 1.53
CA ARG A 86 20.90 -6.56 0.28
C ARG A 86 20.64 -5.65 -0.93
N ALA A 87 19.47 -5.02 -0.98
CA ALA A 87 19.10 -4.13 -2.08
C ALA A 87 20.01 -2.89 -2.16
N ILE A 88 20.47 -2.35 -1.02
CA ILE A 88 21.45 -1.25 -0.95
C ILE A 88 22.80 -1.73 -1.48
N ASP A 89 23.29 -2.88 -1.04
CA ASP A 89 24.58 -3.42 -1.46
C ASP A 89 24.61 -3.69 -2.97
N GLU A 90 23.53 -4.26 -3.52
CA GLU A 90 23.36 -4.49 -4.96
C GLU A 90 23.36 -3.18 -5.76
N LYS A 91 22.60 -2.17 -5.32
CA LYS A 91 22.54 -0.86 -5.99
C LYS A 91 23.82 -0.06 -5.87
N LYS A 92 24.57 -0.26 -4.78
CA LYS A 92 25.90 0.31 -4.62
C LYS A 92 26.86 -0.30 -5.63
N ALA A 93 26.82 -1.63 -5.79
CA ALA A 93 27.66 -2.34 -6.75
C ALA A 93 27.33 -1.97 -8.22
N SER A 94 26.06 -1.68 -8.54
CA SER A 94 25.65 -1.25 -9.88
C SER A 94 25.84 0.26 -10.15
N GLY A 95 26.16 1.06 -9.13
CA GLY A 95 26.27 2.52 -9.25
C GLY A 95 24.91 3.24 -9.37
N GLU A 96 23.83 2.61 -8.93
CA GLU A 96 22.47 3.17 -8.94
C GLU A 96 22.03 3.75 -7.59
N LEU A 97 22.74 3.44 -6.50
CA LEU A 97 22.35 3.81 -5.14
C LEU A 97 22.06 5.31 -5.00
N GLU A 98 23.02 6.17 -5.34
CA GLU A 98 22.91 7.63 -5.19
C GLU A 98 21.76 8.21 -6.03
N LYS A 99 21.59 7.70 -7.27
CA LYS A 99 20.50 8.12 -8.16
C LYS A 99 19.13 7.83 -7.54
N LEU A 100 18.99 6.66 -6.92
CA LEU A 100 17.74 6.23 -6.29
C LEU A 100 17.51 6.90 -4.93
N GLN A 101 18.57 7.27 -4.20
CA GLN A 101 18.47 8.05 -2.97
C GLN A 101 17.99 9.48 -3.22
N ASN A 102 18.33 10.04 -4.39
CA ASN A 102 17.90 11.37 -4.81
C ASN A 102 16.59 11.36 -5.63
N ALA A 103 15.93 10.20 -5.76
CA ALA A 103 14.68 10.09 -6.49
C ALA A 103 13.57 10.92 -5.82
N THR A 104 12.80 11.63 -6.64
CA THR A 104 11.59 12.33 -6.17
C THR A 104 10.34 11.72 -6.78
N PHE A 105 9.21 11.86 -6.09
CA PHE A 105 7.96 11.21 -6.48
C PHE A 105 6.84 12.24 -6.61
N ASP A 106 6.05 12.10 -7.67
CA ASP A 106 4.81 12.84 -7.87
C ASP A 106 3.62 11.86 -7.82
N PHE A 107 2.87 11.94 -6.72
CA PHE A 107 1.73 11.08 -6.43
C PHE A 107 0.39 11.73 -6.81
N SER A 108 0.38 12.81 -7.59
CA SER A 108 -0.85 13.56 -7.91
C SER A 108 -1.93 12.72 -8.59
N ASN A 109 -1.52 11.69 -9.35
CA ASN A 109 -2.42 10.78 -10.05
C ASN A 109 -2.67 9.47 -9.29
N LEU A 110 -2.19 9.36 -8.04
CA LEU A 110 -2.34 8.18 -7.22
C LEU A 110 -3.60 8.27 -6.36
N GLN A 111 -4.46 7.26 -6.44
CA GLN A 111 -5.65 7.12 -5.60
C GLN A 111 -5.32 6.18 -4.44
N ILE A 112 -5.59 6.64 -3.22
CA ILE A 112 -5.37 5.89 -1.99
C ILE A 112 -6.68 5.90 -1.20
N ALA A 113 -7.27 4.72 -0.98
CA ALA A 113 -8.56 4.57 -0.32
C ALA A 113 -8.54 3.42 0.69
N VAL A 114 -9.22 3.61 1.82
CA VAL A 114 -9.56 2.49 2.72
C VAL A 114 -10.68 1.69 2.07
N VAL A 115 -10.43 0.42 1.80
CA VAL A 115 -11.40 -0.52 1.20
C VAL A 115 -11.88 -1.58 2.19
N GLY A 116 -11.23 -1.68 3.34
CA GLY A 116 -11.64 -2.55 4.44
C GLY A 116 -11.17 -2.02 5.78
N GLU A 117 -11.99 -2.18 6.81
CA GLU A 117 -11.65 -1.88 8.20
C GLU A 117 -12.23 -2.99 9.08
N LYS A 118 -11.44 -3.50 10.02
CA LYS A 118 -11.92 -4.44 11.04
C LYS A 118 -10.99 -4.56 12.24
N GLU A 119 -11.53 -5.15 13.29
CA GLU A 119 -10.73 -5.66 14.41
C GLU A 119 -10.34 -7.11 14.14
N ALA A 120 -9.09 -7.47 14.38
CA ALA A 120 -8.57 -8.82 14.25
C ALA A 120 -7.70 -9.16 15.47
N TYR A 121 -7.72 -10.40 15.92
CA TYR A 121 -6.81 -10.88 16.95
C TYR A 121 -5.48 -11.27 16.31
N ILE A 122 -4.43 -10.55 16.66
CA ILE A 122 -3.05 -10.79 16.20
C ILE A 122 -2.21 -11.03 17.45
N ASN A 123 -1.61 -12.21 17.55
CA ASN A 123 -0.89 -12.65 18.75
C ASN A 123 -1.74 -12.51 20.03
N ASP A 124 -3.00 -12.96 19.97
CA ASP A 124 -4.01 -12.89 21.04
C ASP A 124 -4.38 -11.47 21.50
N GLU A 125 -3.92 -10.43 20.82
CA GLU A 125 -4.29 -9.03 21.08
C GLU A 125 -5.27 -8.52 20.02
N PRO A 126 -6.36 -7.84 20.41
CA PRO A 126 -7.24 -7.18 19.46
C PRO A 126 -6.49 -5.99 18.81
N LYS A 127 -6.38 -6.02 17.50
CA LYS A 127 -5.77 -4.98 16.69
C LYS A 127 -6.77 -4.41 15.71
N LYS A 128 -6.72 -3.10 15.54
CA LYS A 128 -7.40 -2.44 14.43
C LYS A 128 -6.58 -2.62 13.15
N VAL A 129 -7.21 -3.17 12.12
CA VAL A 129 -6.59 -3.44 10.82
C VAL A 129 -7.38 -2.75 9.72
N ILE A 130 -6.69 -2.09 8.81
CA ILE A 130 -7.28 -1.51 7.59
C ILE A 130 -6.61 -2.06 6.34
N GLN A 131 -7.41 -2.22 5.29
CA GLN A 131 -6.96 -2.56 3.95
C GLN A 131 -7.02 -1.31 3.09
N ILE A 132 -5.88 -0.94 2.53
CA ILE A 132 -5.71 0.22 1.65
C ILE A 132 -5.58 -0.27 0.22
N SER A 133 -6.43 0.22 -0.68
CA SER A 133 -6.21 0.10 -2.11
C SER A 133 -5.43 1.31 -2.61
N VAL A 134 -4.40 1.05 -3.42
CA VAL A 134 -3.60 2.03 -4.13
C VAL A 134 -3.76 1.78 -5.61
N SER A 135 -4.31 2.75 -6.35
CA SER A 135 -4.56 2.61 -7.79
C SER A 135 -4.18 3.87 -8.57
N GLY A 136 -3.99 3.73 -9.88
CA GLY A 136 -3.64 4.84 -10.78
C GLY A 136 -2.16 4.81 -11.16
N SER A 137 -1.49 5.97 -11.08
CA SER A 137 -0.07 6.06 -11.41
C SER A 137 0.63 7.16 -10.66
N TYR A 138 1.95 7.06 -10.58
CA TYR A 138 2.82 8.10 -10.02
C TYR A 138 4.12 8.20 -10.81
N ASP A 139 4.72 9.39 -10.82
CA ASP A 139 5.98 9.61 -11.53
C ASP A 139 7.15 9.57 -10.56
N MET A 140 8.16 8.78 -10.88
CA MET A 140 9.46 8.82 -10.23
C MET A 140 10.41 9.63 -11.10
N LYS A 141 10.98 10.70 -10.56
CA LYS A 141 11.95 11.56 -11.23
C LYS A 141 13.35 11.23 -10.72
N LEU A 142 14.22 10.86 -11.65
CA LEU A 142 15.65 10.63 -11.47
C LEU A 142 16.41 11.67 -12.30
N GLU A 143 17.71 11.81 -12.07
CA GLU A 143 18.57 12.65 -12.91
C GLU A 143 18.56 12.23 -14.39
N SER A 144 18.42 10.92 -14.64
CA SER A 144 18.36 10.36 -16.00
C SER A 144 17.02 10.53 -16.71
N GLY A 145 16.00 11.06 -16.02
CA GLY A 145 14.68 11.29 -16.57
C GLY A 145 13.54 10.91 -15.62
N SER A 146 12.31 11.02 -16.12
CA SER A 146 11.10 10.65 -15.40
C SER A 146 10.56 9.30 -15.88
N LYS A 147 10.03 8.52 -14.94
CA LYS A 147 9.38 7.23 -15.19
C LYS A 147 8.01 7.23 -14.51
N THR A 148 6.96 7.06 -15.31
CA THR A 148 5.61 6.78 -14.80
C THR A 148 5.50 5.32 -14.38
N ILE A 149 4.92 5.11 -13.20
CA ILE A 149 4.70 3.80 -12.59
C ILE A 149 3.20 3.64 -12.33
N THR A 150 2.61 2.61 -12.94
CA THR A 150 1.23 2.20 -12.62
C THR A 150 1.21 1.49 -11.27
N ALA A 151 0.21 1.81 -10.45
CA ALA A 151 -0.05 1.16 -9.18
C ALA A 151 -1.41 0.46 -9.22
N ASP A 152 -1.45 -0.75 -8.69
CA ASP A 152 -2.65 -1.56 -8.44
C ASP A 152 -2.34 -2.49 -7.26
N ASP A 153 -2.06 -1.86 -6.12
CA ASP A 153 -1.54 -2.51 -4.93
C ASP A 153 -2.57 -2.50 -3.80
N THR A 154 -2.47 -3.49 -2.93
CA THR A 154 -3.21 -3.54 -1.68
C THR A 154 -2.22 -3.56 -0.52
N ILE A 155 -2.36 -2.62 0.41
CA ILE A 155 -1.50 -2.49 1.59
C ILE A 155 -2.35 -2.75 2.84
N ILE A 156 -1.91 -3.66 3.70
CA ILE A 156 -2.56 -3.91 4.98
C ILE A 156 -1.82 -3.13 6.07
N LEU A 157 -2.58 -2.38 6.87
CA LEU A 157 -2.05 -1.64 8.01
C LEU A 157 -2.66 -2.15 9.31
N GLU A 158 -1.81 -2.41 10.30
CA GLU A 158 -2.14 -2.70 11.69
C GLU A 158 -1.90 -1.47 12.57
N MET A 159 -2.78 -1.23 13.53
CA MET A 159 -2.59 -0.21 14.56
C MET A 159 -1.74 -0.72 15.71
N VAL A 160 -0.49 -0.25 15.81
CA VAL A 160 0.46 -0.59 16.87
C VAL A 160 0.84 0.67 17.65
N LYS A 161 0.47 0.73 18.94
CA LYS A 161 0.79 1.87 19.84
C LYS A 161 0.44 3.23 19.20
N ASN A 162 -0.78 3.36 18.68
CA ASN A 162 -1.30 4.54 17.99
C ASN A 162 -0.59 4.90 16.66
N ASN A 163 0.17 3.98 16.07
CA ASN A 163 0.80 4.16 14.77
C ASN A 163 0.36 3.07 13.80
N TRP A 164 0.06 3.44 12.56
CA TRP A 164 -0.16 2.47 11.49
C TRP A 164 1.17 1.82 11.08
N LYS A 165 1.17 0.49 10.98
CA LYS A 165 2.31 -0.33 10.55
C LYS A 165 1.87 -1.27 9.43
N VAL A 166 2.72 -1.43 8.42
CA VAL A 166 2.52 -2.37 7.34
C VAL A 166 2.74 -3.79 7.85
N THR A 167 1.88 -4.71 7.42
CA THR A 167 2.09 -6.15 7.56
C THR A 167 1.85 -6.83 6.21
N GLU A 168 2.74 -7.74 5.85
CA GLU A 168 2.62 -8.59 4.66
C GLU A 168 2.17 -10.01 5.02
N LYS A 169 2.29 -10.41 6.28
CA LYS A 169 1.93 -11.78 6.72
C LYS A 169 0.47 -11.92 7.13
N ILE A 170 -0.17 -10.84 7.57
CA ILE A 170 -1.51 -10.90 8.15
C ILE A 170 -2.48 -10.17 7.24
N SER A 171 -3.29 -10.94 6.53
CA SER A 171 -4.49 -10.43 5.88
C SER A 171 -5.68 -11.11 6.53
N PRO A 172 -6.47 -10.40 7.33
CA PRO A 172 -7.62 -11.06 7.91
C PRO A 172 -8.76 -11.23 6.89
N TRP A 173 -8.66 -10.68 5.68
CA TRP A 173 -9.63 -10.86 4.57
C TRP A 173 -9.34 -12.06 3.66
N SER A 174 -8.26 -12.80 3.90
CA SER A 174 -7.89 -14.02 3.17
C SER A 174 -8.38 -15.29 3.83
#